data_AF-T1AFW7-F1
#
_entry.id   AF-T1AFW7-F1
#
_cell.length_a   1.000
_cell.length_b   1.000
_cell.length_c   1.000
_cell.angle_alpha   90.00
_cell.angle_beta   90.00
_cell.angle_gamma   90.00
#
_symmetry.space_group_name_H-M   'P 1'
#
loop_
_entity.id
_entity.type
_entity.pdbx_description
1 polymer ?
#
loop_
_entity_poly.entity_id
_entity_poly.type
_entity_poly.pdbx_seq_one_letter_code
_entity_poly.pdbx_strand_id
1 'polypeptide(L)'
;MASARELMPAGFLTAALQNACATLHATINRAPRLTGSRWLKLIRDDIPAAAASVRTLALWLAALLVASALAGWWLINTYPALVSLIASPRMIDGVERGRLWTYQVLNLGPPALLSARIFSNNVMVILGAFCSGILFGLGAFYIIAYNGLMLG
;
A
#
# COMPACT_ATOMS: atom_id res chain seq x y z
N MET A 1 36.22 32.27 1.85
CA MET A 1 37.13 31.67 0.85
C MET A 1 36.35 31.57 -0.47
N ALA A 2 36.18 32.65 -1.23
CA ALA A 2 37.16 33.46 -2.00
C ALA A 2 37.44 32.97 -3.45
N SER A 3 36.66 32.01 -4.00
CA SER A 3 36.97 31.46 -5.33
C SER A 3 35.74 31.10 -6.18
N ALA A 4 34.76 31.99 -6.29
CA ALA A 4 33.61 31.77 -7.21
C ALA A 4 32.91 33.07 -7.63
N ARG A 5 33.66 34.14 -7.92
CA ARG A 5 33.08 35.44 -8.31
C ARG A 5 33.41 35.90 -9.74
N GLU A 6 34.10 35.11 -10.56
CA GLU A 6 34.69 35.62 -11.80
C GLU A 6 33.99 35.30 -13.13
N LEU A 7 32.89 34.55 -13.16
CA LEU A 7 32.21 34.30 -14.45
C LEU A 7 30.69 34.30 -14.31
N MET A 8 30.01 35.46 -14.24
CA MET A 8 28.64 35.67 -14.81
C MET A 8 28.27 37.18 -14.81
N PRO A 9 27.60 37.72 -15.86
CA PRO A 9 27.08 39.10 -15.88
C PRO A 9 26.10 39.36 -14.73
N ALA A 10 26.50 40.23 -13.80
CA ALA A 10 26.19 40.12 -12.37
C ALA A 10 24.92 40.85 -11.85
N GLY A 11 23.93 41.14 -12.70
CA GLY A 11 22.72 41.86 -12.28
C GLY A 11 21.48 40.97 -12.11
N PHE A 12 21.05 40.38 -13.22
CA PHE A 12 19.73 39.73 -13.31
C PHE A 12 19.74 38.28 -12.84
N LEU A 13 20.80 37.52 -13.19
CA LEU A 13 20.92 36.10 -12.81
C LEU A 13 21.15 35.92 -11.30
N THR A 14 21.95 36.79 -10.70
CA THR A 14 22.22 36.82 -9.26
C THR A 14 20.97 37.19 -8.47
N ALA A 15 20.20 38.19 -8.92
CA ALA A 15 18.91 38.55 -8.34
C ALA A 15 17.88 37.42 -8.48
N ALA A 16 17.81 36.75 -9.64
CA ALA A 16 16.92 35.61 -9.86
C ALA A 16 17.27 34.42 -8.95
N LEU A 17 18.56 34.10 -8.81
CA LEU A 17 19.03 33.04 -7.91
C LEU A 17 18.79 33.38 -6.44
N GLN A 18 19.01 34.63 -6.02
CA GLN A 18 18.70 35.06 -4.66
C GLN A 18 17.20 35.01 -4.37
N ASN A 19 16.35 35.41 -5.32
CA ASN A 19 14.91 35.36 -5.14
C ASN A 19 14.39 33.91 -5.13
N ALA A 20 14.95 33.04 -5.97
CA ALA A 20 14.67 31.61 -5.95
C ALA A 20 15.11 30.96 -4.62
N CYS A 21 16.30 31.31 -4.14
CA CYS A 21 16.83 30.82 -2.87
C CYS A 21 15.99 31.33 -1.68
N ALA A 22 15.59 32.60 -1.68
CA ALA A 22 14.71 33.18 -0.66
C ALA A 22 13.32 32.53 -0.67
N THR A 23 12.77 32.27 -1.86
CA THR A 23 11.48 31.58 -2.02
C THR A 23 11.55 30.15 -1.51
N LEU A 24 12.61 29.42 -1.86
CA LEU A 24 12.87 28.07 -1.34
C LEU A 24 13.03 28.08 0.19
N HIS A 25 13.78 29.03 0.72
CA HIS A 25 14.01 29.17 2.16
C HIS A 25 12.72 29.48 2.94
N ALA A 26 11.86 30.34 2.39
CA ALA A 26 10.56 30.65 2.96
C ALA A 26 9.58 29.46 2.87
N THR A 27 9.70 28.62 1.85
CA THR A 27 8.85 27.45 1.65
C THR A 27 9.23 26.30 2.58
N ILE A 28 10.54 26.07 2.77
CA ILE A 28 11.07 25.05 3.69
C ILE A 28 10.83 25.43 5.16
N ASN A 29 10.99 26.71 5.52
CA ASN A 29 10.77 27.17 6.89
C ASN A 29 9.31 27.44 7.25
N ARG A 30 8.37 27.33 6.29
CA ARG A 30 6.94 27.27 6.61
C ARG A 30 6.62 25.90 7.20
N ALA A 31 7.06 25.67 8.45
CA ALA A 31 6.56 24.58 9.27
C ALA A 31 5.02 24.70 9.30
N PRO A 32 4.29 23.73 8.74
CA PRO A 32 2.84 23.82 8.70
C PRO A 32 2.36 23.78 10.16
N ARG A 33 1.84 24.91 10.65
CA ARG A 33 1.15 24.94 11.95
C ARG A 33 -0.05 23.98 11.82
N LEU A 34 0.07 22.79 12.41
CA LEU A 34 -0.94 21.74 12.42
C LEU A 34 -2.03 22.15 13.42
N THR A 35 -2.87 23.11 13.01
CA THR A 35 -4.06 23.52 13.77
C THR A 35 -5.14 22.44 13.65
N GLY A 36 -6.01 22.28 14.65
CA GLY A 36 -7.10 21.28 14.62
C GLY A 36 -8.00 21.36 13.38
N SER A 37 -8.22 22.56 12.84
CA SER A 37 -8.93 22.77 11.57
C SER A 37 -8.22 22.15 10.37
N ARG A 38 -6.89 22.09 10.38
CA ARG A 38 -6.07 21.45 9.33
C ARG A 38 -6.12 19.94 9.42
N TRP A 39 -6.20 19.37 10.62
CA TRP A 39 -6.47 17.92 10.80
C TRP A 39 -7.84 17.54 10.26
N LEU A 40 -8.87 18.34 10.55
CA LEU A 40 -10.21 18.10 10.02
C LEU A 40 -10.23 18.20 8.49
N LYS A 41 -9.56 19.21 7.92
CA LYS A 41 -9.42 19.36 6.47
C LYS A 41 -8.68 18.18 5.84
N LEU A 42 -7.61 17.70 6.47
CA LEU A 42 -6.86 16.55 5.99
C LEU A 42 -7.75 15.30 5.90
N ILE A 43 -8.51 15.03 6.96
CA ILE A 43 -9.39 13.85 7.02
C ILE A 43 -10.60 13.98 6.07
N ARG A 44 -11.19 15.18 5.99
CA ARG A 44 -12.44 15.39 5.26
C ARG A 44 -12.23 15.64 3.76
N ASP A 45 -11.18 16.35 3.39
CA ASP A 45 -11.02 16.86 2.03
C ASP A 45 -9.79 16.22 1.33
N ASP A 46 -8.64 16.24 1.99
CA ASP A 46 -7.38 15.82 1.35
C ASP A 46 -7.28 14.29 1.18
N ILE A 47 -7.65 13.50 2.20
CA ILE A 47 -7.64 12.03 2.11
C ILE A 47 -8.63 11.52 1.05
N PRO A 48 -9.91 11.97 1.02
CA PRO A 48 -10.84 11.51 -0.01
C PRO A 48 -10.45 11.96 -1.42
N ALA A 49 -9.90 13.17 -1.57
CA ALA A 49 -9.41 13.64 -2.86
C ALA A 49 -8.23 12.79 -3.36
N ALA A 50 -7.29 12.44 -2.47
CA ALA A 50 -6.19 11.54 -2.80
C ALA A 50 -6.67 10.11 -3.11
N ALA A 51 -7.68 9.60 -2.39
CA ALA A 51 -8.28 8.31 -2.69
C ALA A 51 -9.00 8.32 -4.06
N ALA A 52 -9.66 9.43 -4.40
CA ALA A 52 -10.34 9.59 -5.68
C ALA A 52 -9.36 9.63 -6.86
N SER A 53 -8.18 10.24 -6.69
CA SER A 53 -7.18 10.32 -7.77
C SER A 53 -6.59 8.96 -8.14
N VAL A 54 -6.49 8.03 -7.18
CA VAL A 54 -6.00 6.65 -7.42
C VAL A 54 -7.12 5.63 -7.63
N ARG A 55 -8.39 6.07 -7.65
CA ARG A 55 -9.55 5.17 -7.72
C ARG A 55 -9.50 4.21 -8.90
N THR A 56 -9.12 4.68 -10.08
CA THR A 56 -9.03 3.83 -11.27
C THR A 56 -8.00 2.71 -11.09
N LEU A 57 -6.82 3.04 -10.55
CA LEU A 57 -5.81 2.05 -10.24
C LEU A 57 -6.30 1.06 -9.16
N ALA A 58 -6.94 1.58 -8.11
CA ALA A 58 -7.53 0.74 -7.07
C ALA A 58 -8.58 -0.24 -7.61
N LEU A 59 -9.41 0.21 -8.56
CA LEU A 59 -10.38 -0.66 -9.24
C LEU A 59 -9.69 -1.77 -10.06
N TRP A 60 -8.59 -1.46 -10.76
CA TRP A 60 -7.81 -2.47 -11.47
C TRP A 60 -7.19 -3.51 -10.53
N LEU A 61 -6.65 -3.07 -9.40
CA LEU A 61 -6.10 -3.96 -8.38
C LEU A 61 -7.20 -4.81 -7.72
N ALA A 62 -8.38 -4.25 -7.48
CA ALA A 62 -9.53 -4.99 -6.99
C ALA A 62 -10.02 -6.02 -8.02
N ALA A 63 -10.06 -5.65 -9.31
CA ALA A 63 -10.40 -6.57 -10.39
C ALA A 63 -9.37 -7.71 -10.50
N LEU A 64 -8.08 -7.41 -10.34
CA LEU A 64 -7.02 -8.43 -10.29
C LEU A 64 -7.25 -9.40 -9.13
N LEU A 65 -7.51 -8.89 -7.92
CA LEU A 65 -7.79 -9.72 -6.75
C LEU A 65 -8.97 -10.67 -7.00
N VAL A 66 -10.08 -10.15 -7.53
CA VAL A 66 -11.28 -10.93 -7.85
C VAL A 66 -11.00 -11.96 -8.94
N ALA A 67 -10.31 -11.57 -10.02
CA ALA A 67 -9.94 -12.47 -11.10
C ALA A 67 -9.04 -13.61 -10.61
N SER A 68 -8.06 -13.31 -9.75
CA SER A 68 -7.20 -14.32 -9.15
C SER A 68 -7.95 -15.25 -8.19
N ALA A 69 -8.94 -14.74 -7.43
CA ALA A 69 -9.81 -15.58 -6.61
C ALA A 69 -10.66 -16.53 -7.46
N LEU A 70 -11.28 -16.03 -8.54
CA LEU A 70 -12.03 -16.87 -9.47
C LEU A 70 -11.13 -17.93 -10.12
N ALA A 71 -9.89 -17.56 -10.47
CA ALA A 71 -8.90 -18.50 -11.01
C ALA A 71 -8.50 -19.58 -9.99
N GLY A 72 -8.30 -19.20 -8.72
CA GLY A 72 -8.02 -20.14 -7.62
C GLY A 72 -9.16 -21.15 -7.44
N TRP A 73 -10.38 -20.64 -7.33
CA TRP A 73 -11.59 -21.46 -7.22
C TRP A 73 -11.75 -22.43 -8.40
N TRP A 74 -11.59 -21.94 -9.64
CA TRP A 74 -11.69 -22.76 -10.84
C TRP A 74 -10.59 -23.83 -10.90
N LEU A 75 -9.36 -23.48 -10.52
CA LEU A 75 -8.22 -24.38 -10.51
C LEU A 75 -8.40 -25.53 -9.53
N ILE A 76 -8.87 -25.24 -8.31
CA ILE A 76 -9.12 -26.25 -7.28
C ILE A 76 -10.26 -27.17 -7.69
N ASN A 77 -11.34 -26.62 -8.25
CA ASN A 77 -12.49 -27.41 -8.70
C ASN A 77 -12.14 -28.34 -9.87
N THR A 78 -11.23 -27.92 -10.77
CA THR A 78 -10.83 -28.71 -11.94
C THR A 78 -9.71 -29.70 -11.63
N TYR A 79 -8.75 -29.29 -10.78
CA TYR A 79 -7.56 -30.08 -10.45
C TYR A 79 -7.28 -30.05 -8.93
N PRO A 80 -7.99 -30.86 -8.14
CA PRO A 80 -7.82 -30.88 -6.68
C PRO A 80 -6.40 -31.26 -6.24
N ALA A 81 -5.62 -31.97 -7.07
CA ALA A 81 -4.22 -32.30 -6.78
C ALA A 81 -3.30 -31.06 -6.71
N LEU A 82 -3.65 -29.96 -7.41
CA LEU A 82 -2.83 -28.74 -7.45
C LEU A 82 -2.94 -27.89 -6.18
N VAL A 83 -3.93 -28.15 -5.31
CA VAL A 83 -4.06 -27.51 -3.99
C VAL A 83 -2.77 -27.62 -3.18
N SER A 84 -2.05 -28.74 -3.29
CA SER A 84 -0.81 -28.99 -2.55
C SER A 84 0.36 -28.05 -2.91
N LEU A 85 0.32 -27.39 -4.08
CA LEU A 85 1.33 -26.40 -4.48
C LEU A 85 1.09 -25.02 -3.82
N ILE A 86 -0.16 -24.71 -3.48
CA ILE A 86 -0.57 -23.39 -3.00
C ILE A 86 -0.84 -23.41 -1.50
N ALA A 87 -1.48 -24.48 -1.01
CA ALA A 87 -1.85 -24.65 0.39
C ALA A 87 -0.97 -25.72 1.06
N SER A 88 -0.49 -25.41 2.26
CA SER A 88 0.26 -26.39 3.06
C SER A 88 -0.65 -27.56 3.48
N PRO A 89 -0.10 -28.77 3.73
CA PRO A 89 -0.88 -29.93 4.19
C PRO A 89 -1.72 -29.66 5.44
N ARG A 90 -1.25 -28.77 6.33
CA ARG A 90 -1.99 -28.33 7.53
C ARG A 90 -3.21 -27.47 7.19
N MET A 91 -3.14 -26.66 6.13
CA MET A 91 -4.29 -25.88 5.66
C MET A 91 -5.35 -26.77 5.03
N ILE A 92 -4.92 -27.75 4.21
CA ILE A 92 -5.81 -28.71 3.56
C ILE A 92 -6.57 -29.53 4.61
N ASP A 93 -5.85 -30.14 5.56
CA ASP A 93 -6.44 -30.91 6.67
C ASP A 93 -7.33 -30.02 7.58
N GLY A 94 -7.03 -28.72 7.67
CA GLY A 94 -7.88 -27.74 8.33
C GLY A 94 -9.22 -27.56 7.61
N VAL A 95 -9.19 -27.30 6.31
CA VAL A 95 -10.38 -27.09 5.46
C VAL A 95 -11.23 -28.36 5.38
N GLU A 96 -10.64 -29.53 5.15
CA GLU A 96 -11.34 -30.81 5.09
C GLU A 96 -12.09 -31.15 6.39
N ARG A 97 -11.54 -30.76 7.53
CA ARG A 97 -12.17 -30.92 8.86
C ARG A 97 -13.15 -29.79 9.20
N GLY A 98 -13.50 -28.93 8.25
CA GLY A 98 -14.38 -27.77 8.45
C GLY A 98 -13.76 -26.67 9.32
N ARG A 99 -12.47 -26.76 9.65
CA ARG A 99 -11.73 -25.78 10.45
C ARG A 99 -11.08 -24.75 9.54
N LEU A 100 -11.92 -23.92 8.92
CA LEU A 100 -11.43 -22.74 8.20
C LEU A 100 -10.70 -21.80 9.17
N TRP A 101 -9.73 -21.05 8.66
CA TRP A 101 -9.00 -20.03 9.42
C TRP A 101 -9.96 -19.03 10.10
N THR A 102 -11.13 -18.79 9.50
CA THR A 102 -12.21 -17.95 10.05
C THR A 102 -12.84 -18.53 11.33
N TYR A 103 -12.99 -19.86 11.45
CA TYR A 103 -13.45 -20.49 12.68
C TYR A 103 -12.42 -20.37 13.80
N GLN A 104 -11.13 -20.48 13.47
CA GLN A 104 -10.06 -20.26 14.46
C GLN A 104 -9.99 -18.79 14.90
N VAL A 105 -10.33 -17.85 14.02
CA VAL A 105 -10.45 -16.42 14.36
C VAL A 105 -11.66 -16.18 15.28
N LEU A 106 -12.83 -16.76 15.01
CA LEU A 106 -14.04 -16.49 15.78
C LEU A 106 -14.08 -17.18 17.15
N ASN A 107 -13.37 -18.31 17.34
CA ASN A 107 -13.60 -19.20 18.47
C ASN A 107 -12.44 -19.26 19.50
N LEU A 108 -11.35 -18.50 19.33
CA LEU A 108 -10.10 -18.72 20.09
C LEU A 108 -9.47 -17.50 20.79
N GLY A 109 -10.08 -16.31 20.83
CA GLY A 109 -9.46 -15.21 21.59
C GLY A 109 -10.27 -13.93 21.78
N PRO A 110 -9.76 -13.00 22.61
CA PRO A 110 -10.37 -11.69 22.83
C PRO A 110 -10.52 -10.92 21.51
N PRO A 111 -11.62 -10.20 21.28
CA PRO A 111 -11.85 -9.45 20.04
C PRO A 111 -10.70 -8.51 19.65
N ALA A 112 -10.03 -7.90 20.65
CA ALA A 112 -8.88 -7.03 20.44
C ALA A 112 -7.68 -7.75 19.79
N LEU A 113 -7.39 -8.99 20.20
CA LEU A 113 -6.28 -9.77 19.66
C LEU A 113 -6.55 -10.23 18.23
N LEU A 114 -7.82 -10.53 17.92
CA LEU A 114 -8.27 -10.89 16.58
C LEU A 114 -8.11 -9.70 15.61
N SER A 115 -8.60 -8.53 16.01
CA SER A 115 -8.43 -7.29 15.25
C SER A 115 -6.95 -6.97 15.04
N ALA A 116 -6.10 -7.13 16.07
CA ALA A 116 -4.66 -6.89 15.95
C ALA A 116 -3.97 -7.85 14.97
N ARG A 117 -4.38 -9.13 14.92
CA ARG A 117 -3.84 -10.11 13.97
C ARG A 117 -4.25 -9.79 12.54
N ILE A 118 -5.53 -9.50 12.30
CA ILE A 118 -6.03 -9.10 10.97
C ILE A 118 -5.35 -7.82 10.52
N PHE A 119 -5.24 -6.83 11.41
CA PHE A 119 -4.55 -5.57 11.13
C PHE A 119 -3.08 -5.81 10.78
N SER A 120 -2.35 -6.57 11.60
CA SER A 120 -0.94 -6.89 11.35
C SER A 120 -0.72 -7.60 10.02
N ASN A 121 -1.60 -8.53 9.65
CA ASN A 121 -1.54 -9.23 8.37
C ASN A 121 -1.68 -8.26 7.18
N ASN A 122 -2.68 -7.37 7.25
CA ASN A 122 -2.88 -6.35 6.21
C ASN A 122 -1.72 -5.36 6.14
N VAL A 123 -1.18 -4.94 7.28
CA VAL A 123 0.00 -4.06 7.33
C VAL A 123 1.21 -4.74 6.68
N MET A 124 1.45 -6.02 6.96
CA MET A 124 2.55 -6.76 6.32
C MET A 124 2.39 -6.84 4.80
N VAL A 125 1.17 -7.08 4.30
CA VAL A 125 0.87 -7.07 2.87
C VAL A 125 1.13 -5.69 2.26
N ILE A 126 0.66 -4.62 2.90
CA ILE A 126 0.86 -3.24 2.43
C ILE A 126 2.35 -2.88 2.41
N LEU A 127 3.09 -3.19 3.47
CA LEU A 127 4.53 -2.94 3.55
C LEU A 127 5.29 -3.75 2.50
N GLY A 128 4.94 -5.02 2.30
CA GLY A 128 5.53 -5.86 1.26
C GLY A 128 5.27 -5.30 -0.14
N ALA A 129 4.04 -4.88 -0.44
CA ALA A 129 3.67 -4.26 -1.71
C ALA A 129 4.41 -2.92 -1.92
N PHE A 130 4.53 -2.11 -0.87
CA PHE A 130 5.26 -0.84 -0.91
C PHE A 130 6.75 -1.05 -1.17
N CYS A 131 7.41 -1.91 -0.38
CA CYS A 131 8.84 -2.21 -0.54
C CYS A 131 9.16 -2.82 -1.90
N SER A 132 8.28 -3.68 -2.41
CA SER A 132 8.42 -4.29 -3.72
C SER A 132 8.00 -3.38 -4.89
N GLY A 133 7.47 -2.19 -4.59
CA GLY A 133 7.20 -1.13 -5.57
C GLY A 133 8.44 -0.64 -6.32
N ILE A 134 9.64 -0.83 -5.73
CA ILE A 134 10.94 -0.60 -6.39
C ILE A 134 11.04 -1.41 -7.70
N LEU A 135 10.37 -2.55 -7.80
CA LEU A 135 10.31 -3.39 -9.00
C LEU A 135 9.21 -2.94 -9.99
N PHE A 136 9.02 -1.64 -10.20
CA PHE A 136 7.96 -1.07 -11.04
C PHE A 136 6.54 -1.56 -10.68
N GLY A 137 6.30 -1.92 -9.41
CA GLY A 137 5.01 -2.44 -8.95
C GLY A 137 4.72 -3.91 -9.27
N LEU A 138 5.66 -4.66 -9.87
CA LEU A 138 5.52 -6.11 -10.10
C LEU A 138 5.30 -6.90 -8.82
N GLY A 139 5.98 -6.52 -7.73
CA GLY A 139 5.78 -7.20 -6.45
C GLY A 139 4.41 -6.93 -5.84
N ALA A 140 3.87 -5.72 -6.00
CA ALA A 140 2.49 -5.42 -5.60
C ALA A 140 1.48 -6.25 -6.41
N PHE A 141 1.69 -6.41 -7.72
CA PHE A 141 0.89 -7.28 -8.58
C PHE A 141 0.92 -8.73 -8.09
N TYR A 142 2.11 -9.29 -7.85
CA TYR A 142 2.28 -10.65 -7.35
C TYR A 142 1.58 -10.86 -6.00
N ILE A 143 1.77 -9.94 -5.04
CA ILE A 143 1.17 -10.04 -3.71
C ILE A 143 -0.36 -10.03 -3.81
N ILE A 144 -0.94 -9.14 -4.61
CA ILE A 144 -2.40 -9.04 -4.78
C ILE A 144 -2.95 -10.29 -5.46
N ALA A 145 -2.32 -10.74 -6.55
CA ALA A 145 -2.73 -11.94 -7.25
C ALA A 145 -2.66 -13.17 -6.35
N TYR A 146 -1.59 -13.31 -5.56
CA TYR A 146 -1.43 -14.41 -4.61
C TYR A 146 -2.47 -14.37 -3.48
N ASN A 147 -2.75 -13.19 -2.92
CA ASN A 147 -3.81 -13.04 -1.91
C ASN A 147 -5.21 -13.36 -2.48
N GLY A 148 -5.46 -12.99 -3.74
CA GLY A 148 -6.70 -13.35 -4.42
C GLY A 148 -6.81 -14.85 -4.62
N LEU A 149 -5.75 -15.49 -5.14
CA LEU A 149 -5.68 -16.94 -5.33
C LEU A 149 -5.92 -17.73 -4.03
N MET A 150 -5.37 -17.27 -2.90
CA MET A 150 -5.59 -17.91 -1.60
C MET A 150 -7.02 -17.74 -1.04
N LEU A 151 -7.77 -16.74 -1.53
CA LEU A 151 -9.13 -16.47 -1.11
C LEU A 151 -10.16 -17.36 -1.83
N GLY A 152 -9.87 -17.72 -3.09
CA GLY A 152 -10.72 -18.60 -3.92
C GLY A 152 -10.50 -20.08 -3.66
#